data_AF-A0A1F3D629-F1
#
_entry.id   AF-A0A1F3D629-F1
#
_cell.length_a   1.000
_cell.length_b   1.000
_cell.length_c   1.000
_cell.angle_alpha   90.00
_cell.angle_beta   90.00
_cell.angle_gamma   90.00
#
_symmetry.space_group_name_H-M   'P 1'
#
loop_
_entity.id
_entity.type
_entity.pdbx_description
1 polymer ?
#
loop_
_entity_poly.entity_id
_entity_poly.type
_entity_poly.pdbx_seq_one_letter_code
_entity_poly.pdbx_strand_id
1 'polypeptide(L)'
;MNIGDKLNEIWKNYENVCADTKIKEVLDRGFVFSDSKVCEILITGINPSFNNKKDRPEKPKIGFPFPPPPKAKKLAYFTKLLNIVKKACPESSLGYTDLFYYRGKQALVWNFLKDKSNGVIFLSEQLALTQQQIEDAKPKLILVFNKGSYDFWGKNAKKDDNNSYTNVWMGYDFEKVKMFNHGELCKITGLIDSEERVCKNIDKKNLEGTLVYFYKYLGRTNKPTMEKISDEIRKIINGEIK
;
A
#
# COMPACT_ATOMS: atom_id res chain seq x y z
N MET A 1 10.39 -18.07 4.32
CA MET A 1 9.36 -17.76 5.34
C MET A 1 8.22 -17.03 4.66
N ASN A 2 6.97 -17.49 4.84
CA ASN A 2 5.81 -16.83 4.23
C ASN A 2 5.52 -15.49 4.93
N ILE A 3 4.71 -14.62 4.33
CA ILE A 3 4.37 -13.31 4.90
C ILE A 3 3.74 -13.40 6.29
N GLY A 4 2.86 -14.38 6.52
CA GLY A 4 2.19 -14.55 7.81
C GLY A 4 3.17 -14.82 8.94
N ASP A 5 4.20 -15.62 8.70
CA ASP A 5 5.26 -15.91 9.66
C ASP A 5 6.11 -14.66 9.96
N LYS A 6 6.50 -13.89 8.94
CA LYS A 6 7.23 -12.63 9.14
C LYS A 6 6.40 -11.62 9.95
N LEU A 7 5.09 -11.51 9.67
CA LEU A 7 4.19 -10.66 10.44
C LEU A 7 4.01 -11.17 11.88
N ASN A 8 4.05 -12.48 12.10
CA ASN A 8 4.03 -13.04 13.45
C ASN A 8 5.26 -12.63 14.26
N GLU A 9 6.44 -12.63 13.64
CA GLU A 9 7.68 -12.18 14.28
C GLU A 9 7.62 -10.70 14.62
N ILE A 10 7.22 -9.86 13.65
CA ILE A 10 7.02 -8.42 13.89
C ILE A 10 6.06 -8.25 15.07
N TRP A 11 4.87 -8.84 15.06
CA TRP A 11 3.91 -8.68 16.17
C TRP A 11 4.47 -9.10 17.52
N LYS A 12 5.15 -10.26 17.59
CA LYS A 12 5.77 -10.75 18.84
C LYS A 12 6.80 -9.79 19.40
N ASN A 13 7.60 -9.15 18.52
CA ASN A 13 8.63 -8.19 18.94
C ASN A 13 8.03 -6.97 19.65
N TYR A 14 6.76 -6.62 19.37
CA TYR A 14 6.12 -5.44 19.97
C TYR A 14 5.08 -5.74 21.06
N GLU A 15 4.66 -7.00 21.24
CA GLU A 15 3.63 -7.38 22.24
C GLU A 15 3.95 -6.89 23.67
N ASN A 16 5.24 -6.76 24.03
CA ASN A 16 5.67 -6.43 25.40
C ASN A 16 6.49 -5.14 25.55
N VAL A 17 6.76 -4.40 24.47
CA VAL A 17 7.61 -3.18 24.49
C VAL A 17 6.83 -1.89 24.25
N CYS A 18 5.61 -1.96 23.71
CA CYS A 18 4.81 -0.76 23.50
C CYS A 18 4.10 -0.32 24.78
N ALA A 19 4.59 0.76 25.39
CA ALA A 19 3.97 1.41 26.55
C ALA A 19 2.69 2.20 26.19
N ASP A 20 2.54 2.63 24.93
CA ASP A 20 1.34 3.36 24.48
C ASP A 20 0.13 2.41 24.39
N THR A 21 -0.92 2.75 25.15
CA THR A 21 -2.16 1.97 25.24
C THR A 21 -2.88 1.81 23.91
N LYS A 22 -2.83 2.81 23.02
CA LYS A 22 -3.45 2.73 21.68
C LYS A 22 -2.67 1.81 20.76
N ILE A 23 -1.35 1.76 20.87
CA ILE A 23 -0.52 0.81 20.12
C ILE A 23 -0.80 -0.61 20.61
N LYS A 24 -0.86 -0.81 21.93
CA LYS A 24 -1.22 -2.10 22.53
C LYS A 24 -2.59 -2.61 22.05
N GLU A 25 -3.61 -1.75 22.05
CA GLU A 25 -4.92 -2.10 21.49
C GLU A 25 -4.87 -2.52 20.02
N VAL A 26 -3.95 -1.96 19.23
CA VAL A 26 -3.78 -2.34 17.82
C VAL A 26 -3.08 -3.68 17.69
N LEU A 27 -2.09 -3.96 18.53
CA LEU A 27 -1.40 -5.26 18.57
C LEU A 27 -2.38 -6.38 18.95
N ASP A 28 -3.26 -6.14 19.92
CA ASP A 28 -4.29 -7.09 20.36
C ASP A 28 -5.24 -7.50 19.22
N ARG A 29 -5.51 -6.59 18.28
CA ARG A 29 -6.37 -6.84 17.09
C ARG A 29 -5.76 -7.81 16.09
N GLY A 30 -4.45 -8.10 16.19
CA GLY A 30 -3.71 -8.87 15.19
C GLY A 30 -3.60 -8.13 13.85
N PHE A 31 -3.38 -8.90 12.78
CA PHE A 31 -3.09 -8.37 11.46
C PHE A 31 -3.88 -9.07 10.35
N VAL A 32 -4.08 -8.35 9.25
CA VAL A 32 -4.67 -8.89 8.03
C VAL A 32 -3.75 -8.55 6.87
N PHE A 33 -3.51 -9.53 6.00
CA PHE A 33 -2.73 -9.36 4.79
C PHE A 33 -3.45 -10.00 3.61
N SER A 34 -3.17 -9.49 2.40
CA SER A 34 -3.50 -10.17 1.16
C SER A 34 -2.32 -10.99 0.69
N ASP A 35 -2.61 -12.19 0.20
CA ASP A 35 -1.63 -13.02 -0.48
C ASP A 35 -1.66 -12.67 -1.98
N SER A 36 -0.84 -11.69 -2.35
CA SER A 36 -0.70 -11.27 -3.75
C SER A 36 0.44 -12.02 -4.42
N LYS A 37 0.13 -12.58 -5.58
CA LYS A 37 1.08 -13.21 -6.48
C LYS A 37 1.54 -12.20 -7.55
N VAL A 38 2.41 -12.66 -8.44
CA VAL A 38 2.75 -11.94 -9.68
C VAL A 38 1.46 -11.50 -10.38
N CYS A 39 1.39 -10.21 -10.71
CA CYS A 39 0.21 -9.60 -11.31
C CYS A 39 0.61 -8.52 -12.30
N GLU A 40 -0.28 -8.18 -13.23
CA GLU A 40 -0.06 -7.06 -14.14
C GLU A 40 -0.44 -5.73 -13.51
N ILE A 41 -1.50 -5.73 -12.69
CA ILE A 41 -2.01 -4.55 -12.01
C ILE A 41 -2.07 -4.82 -10.51
N LEU A 42 -1.33 -4.02 -9.74
CA LEU A 42 -1.37 -4.04 -8.29
C LEU A 42 -2.19 -2.87 -7.77
N ILE A 43 -3.21 -3.14 -6.95
CA ILE A 43 -3.99 -2.11 -6.28
C ILE A 43 -3.52 -1.99 -4.83
N THR A 44 -3.30 -0.77 -4.33
CA THR A 44 -2.86 -0.61 -2.94
C THR A 44 -3.89 0.09 -2.05
N GLY A 45 -4.11 -0.48 -0.87
CA GLY A 45 -4.75 0.17 0.26
C GLY A 45 -3.74 0.82 1.19
N ILE A 46 -4.14 1.07 2.44
CA ILE A 46 -3.24 1.64 3.46
C ILE A 46 -3.20 0.73 4.68
N ASN A 47 -4.36 0.32 5.19
CA ASN A 47 -4.48 -0.62 6.29
C ASN A 47 -5.91 -1.18 6.36
N PRO A 48 -6.08 -2.44 6.79
CA PRO A 48 -7.39 -3.04 7.05
C PRO A 48 -8.20 -2.27 8.08
N SER A 49 -9.51 -2.09 7.84
CA SER A 49 -10.39 -1.45 8.82
C SER A 49 -10.69 -2.36 10.03
N PHE A 50 -11.05 -1.73 11.16
CA PHE A 50 -11.54 -2.40 12.36
C PHE A 50 -12.75 -1.65 12.91
N ASN A 51 -13.81 -2.38 13.22
CA ASN A 51 -15.02 -1.84 13.82
C ASN A 51 -15.43 -2.71 15.02
N ASN A 52 -15.33 -2.16 16.23
CA ASN A 52 -15.64 -2.86 17.49
C ASN A 52 -17.07 -3.46 17.55
N LYS A 53 -18.01 -2.98 16.71
CA LYS A 53 -19.38 -3.54 16.64
C LYS A 53 -19.49 -4.75 15.70
N LYS A 54 -18.56 -4.92 14.75
CA LYS A 54 -18.63 -5.93 13.68
C LYS A 54 -17.48 -6.93 13.73
N ASP A 55 -16.36 -6.52 14.30
CA ASP A 55 -15.11 -7.26 14.30
C ASP A 55 -14.77 -7.71 15.72
N ARG A 56 -14.30 -8.95 15.84
CA ARG A 56 -13.75 -9.44 17.11
C ARG A 56 -12.32 -8.91 17.28
N PRO A 57 -11.97 -8.39 18.48
CA PRO A 57 -10.63 -7.90 18.77
C PRO A 57 -9.61 -9.03 18.92
N GLU A 58 -10.01 -10.24 19.27
CA GLU A 58 -9.05 -11.25 19.75
C GLU A 58 -8.32 -11.98 18.60
N LYS A 59 -7.13 -11.46 18.26
CA LYS A 59 -6.03 -12.04 17.45
C LYS A 59 -6.35 -12.77 16.12
N PRO A 60 -7.23 -12.30 15.22
CA PRO A 60 -7.27 -12.90 13.89
C PRO A 60 -6.04 -12.49 13.08
N LYS A 61 -5.23 -13.49 12.71
CA LYS A 61 -4.12 -13.41 11.76
C LYS A 61 -4.61 -13.97 10.44
N ILE A 62 -5.10 -13.11 9.55
CA ILE A 62 -5.86 -13.54 8.37
C ILE A 62 -5.15 -13.13 7.10
N GLY A 63 -4.70 -14.13 6.36
CA GLY A 63 -4.41 -14.01 4.94
C GLY A 63 -5.69 -14.15 4.12
N PHE A 64 -5.81 -13.41 3.01
CA PHE A 64 -6.89 -13.63 2.04
C PHE A 64 -6.36 -13.53 0.60
N PRO A 65 -6.92 -14.31 -0.34
CA PRO A 65 -6.57 -14.19 -1.76
C PRO A 65 -7.22 -12.95 -2.37
N PHE A 66 -6.59 -12.40 -3.40
CA PHE A 66 -7.18 -11.33 -4.21
C PHE A 66 -7.20 -11.70 -5.71
N PRO A 67 -8.32 -11.49 -6.43
CA PRO A 67 -9.63 -11.04 -5.96
C PRO A 67 -10.27 -11.97 -4.92
N PRO A 68 -11.09 -11.45 -3.98
CA PRO A 68 -11.73 -12.28 -2.97
C PRO A 68 -12.77 -13.21 -3.59
N PRO A 69 -13.04 -14.39 -2.98
CA PRO A 69 -14.02 -15.33 -3.50
C PRO A 69 -15.44 -14.73 -3.49
N PRO A 70 -16.33 -15.16 -4.41
CA PRO A 70 -17.74 -14.76 -4.41
C PRO A 70 -18.35 -15.03 -3.03
N LYS A 71 -19.05 -14.03 -2.45
CA LYS A 71 -19.65 -14.03 -1.08
C LYS A 71 -18.74 -13.64 0.09
N ALA A 72 -17.49 -13.25 -0.12
CA ALA A 72 -16.67 -12.71 0.98
C ALA A 72 -17.30 -11.43 1.57
N LYS A 73 -17.39 -11.30 2.91
CA LYS A 73 -17.93 -10.08 3.58
C LYS A 73 -17.19 -8.79 3.17
N LYS A 74 -15.91 -8.89 2.80
CA LYS A 74 -15.07 -7.76 2.33
C LYS A 74 -15.29 -7.40 0.86
N LEU A 75 -16.10 -8.16 0.12
CA LEU A 75 -16.33 -7.97 -1.30
C LEU A 75 -16.79 -6.54 -1.60
N ALA A 76 -17.67 -5.94 -0.80
CA ALA A 76 -18.24 -4.61 -1.08
C ALA A 76 -17.18 -3.49 -1.26
N TYR A 77 -16.12 -3.47 -0.44
CA TYR A 77 -15.02 -2.50 -0.61
C TYR A 77 -14.25 -2.77 -1.91
N PHE A 78 -13.88 -4.03 -2.13
CA PHE A 78 -13.14 -4.45 -3.30
C PHE A 78 -13.96 -4.36 -4.60
N THR A 79 -15.29 -4.48 -4.55
CA THR A 79 -16.18 -4.39 -5.71
C THR A 79 -15.98 -3.08 -6.45
N LYS A 80 -15.82 -1.96 -5.74
CA LYS A 80 -15.59 -0.66 -6.38
C LYS A 80 -14.27 -0.65 -7.17
N LEU A 81 -13.21 -1.17 -6.56
CA LEU A 81 -11.88 -1.27 -7.16
C LEU A 81 -11.89 -2.22 -8.37
N LEU A 82 -12.45 -3.42 -8.18
CA LEU A 82 -12.57 -4.45 -9.20
C LEU A 82 -13.42 -3.97 -10.38
N ASN A 83 -14.50 -3.22 -10.15
CA ASN A 83 -15.34 -2.71 -11.23
C ASN A 83 -14.60 -1.70 -12.11
N ILE A 84 -13.78 -0.83 -11.51
CA ILE A 84 -12.97 0.14 -12.26
C ILE A 84 -11.96 -0.61 -13.14
N VAL A 85 -11.21 -1.54 -12.55
CA VAL A 85 -10.14 -2.24 -13.27
C VAL A 85 -10.69 -3.23 -14.29
N LYS A 86 -11.69 -4.04 -13.95
CA LYS A 86 -12.31 -4.99 -14.91
C LYS A 86 -13.02 -4.29 -16.06
N LYS A 87 -13.53 -3.07 -15.87
CA LYS A 87 -14.07 -2.26 -16.97
C LYS A 87 -12.95 -1.77 -17.90
N ALA A 88 -11.80 -1.40 -17.34
CA ALA A 88 -10.66 -0.91 -18.09
C ALA A 88 -9.92 -2.02 -18.87
N CYS A 89 -9.71 -3.16 -18.21
CA CYS A 89 -8.84 -4.25 -18.68
C CYS A 89 -9.29 -5.58 -18.03
N PRO A 90 -10.32 -6.25 -18.58
CA PRO A 90 -10.94 -7.43 -17.97
C PRO A 90 -10.00 -8.64 -17.86
N GLU A 91 -9.06 -8.76 -18.79
CA GLU A 91 -8.12 -9.89 -18.88
C GLU A 91 -6.88 -9.75 -18.01
N SER A 92 -6.64 -8.56 -17.43
CA SER A 92 -5.42 -8.32 -16.65
C SER A 92 -5.44 -9.05 -15.32
N SER A 93 -4.31 -9.70 -14.99
CA SER A 93 -4.13 -10.29 -13.66
C SER A 93 -4.01 -9.22 -12.58
N LEU A 94 -4.72 -9.41 -11.46
CA LEU A 94 -4.88 -8.40 -10.41
C LEU A 94 -4.27 -8.85 -9.08
N GLY A 95 -3.49 -7.97 -8.46
CA GLY A 95 -3.04 -8.07 -7.09
C GLY A 95 -3.64 -6.99 -6.20
N TYR A 96 -3.59 -7.20 -4.89
CA TYR A 96 -3.89 -6.18 -3.88
C TYR A 96 -2.92 -6.24 -2.71
N THR A 97 -2.52 -5.09 -2.16
CA THR A 97 -1.87 -5.07 -0.85
C THR A 97 -2.21 -3.80 -0.06
N ASP A 98 -2.31 -3.90 1.26
CA ASP A 98 -2.31 -2.71 2.13
C ASP A 98 -0.86 -2.37 2.49
N LEU A 99 -0.54 -1.08 2.66
CA LEU A 99 0.82 -0.69 3.08
C LEU A 99 1.17 -1.19 4.49
N PHE A 100 0.17 -1.23 5.38
CA PHE A 100 0.29 -1.70 6.75
C PHE A 100 -0.74 -2.79 7.05
N TYR A 101 -0.38 -3.73 7.92
CA TYR A 101 -1.20 -4.91 8.19
C TYR A 101 -2.06 -4.77 9.45
N TYR A 102 -1.80 -3.71 10.24
CA TYR A 102 -2.56 -3.43 11.43
C TYR A 102 -4.01 -3.04 11.13
N ARG A 103 -4.93 -3.46 12.01
CA ARG A 103 -6.37 -3.23 11.83
C ARG A 103 -6.82 -1.99 12.58
N GLY A 104 -7.43 -1.03 11.88
CA GLY A 104 -7.91 0.19 12.52
C GLY A 104 -8.29 1.33 11.59
N LYS A 105 -8.55 2.49 12.20
CA LYS A 105 -8.74 3.74 11.46
C LYS A 105 -7.39 4.20 10.91
N GLN A 106 -7.39 4.75 9.70
CA GLN A 106 -6.17 5.27 9.07
C GLN A 106 -5.44 6.31 9.94
N ALA A 107 -6.20 7.14 10.69
CA ALA A 107 -5.64 8.14 11.59
C ALA A 107 -4.73 7.58 12.70
N LEU A 108 -4.77 6.27 12.97
CA LEU A 108 -3.85 5.63 13.93
C LEU A 108 -2.40 5.69 13.47
N VAL A 109 -2.13 5.82 12.17
CA VAL A 109 -0.77 5.98 11.64
C VAL A 109 -0.05 7.15 12.33
N TRP A 110 -0.76 8.23 12.61
CA TRP A 110 -0.21 9.41 13.29
C TRP A 110 0.18 9.15 14.75
N ASN A 111 -0.44 8.17 15.42
CA ASN A 111 -0.05 7.78 16.76
C ASN A 111 1.29 7.03 16.73
N PHE A 112 1.44 6.10 15.78
CA PHE A 112 2.70 5.39 15.57
C PHE A 112 3.83 6.34 15.18
N LEU A 113 3.57 7.32 14.31
CA LEU A 113 4.59 8.29 13.88
C LEU A 113 5.08 9.23 14.99
N LYS A 114 4.30 9.42 16.06
CA LYS A 114 4.68 10.21 17.24
C LYS A 114 5.60 9.44 18.17
N ASP A 115 5.45 8.12 18.25
CA ASP A 115 6.36 7.26 18.99
C ASP A 115 7.59 6.93 18.13
N LYS A 116 8.66 7.70 18.32
CA LYS A 116 9.93 7.51 17.62
C LYS A 116 10.70 6.26 18.05
N SER A 117 10.33 5.66 19.19
CA SER A 117 11.03 4.49 19.73
C SER A 117 10.52 3.20 19.10
N ASN A 118 9.22 2.89 19.25
CA ASN A 118 8.66 1.63 18.78
C ASN A 118 7.69 1.82 17.61
N GLY A 119 6.85 2.85 17.67
CA GLY A 119 5.82 3.08 16.65
C GLY A 119 6.35 3.26 15.23
N VAL A 120 7.38 4.09 15.04
CA VAL A 120 8.01 4.29 13.72
C VAL A 120 8.69 3.01 13.23
N ILE A 121 9.38 2.27 14.10
CA ILE A 121 10.06 1.02 13.72
C ILE A 121 9.04 -0.04 13.33
N PHE A 122 7.95 -0.18 14.11
CA PHE A 122 6.85 -1.09 13.81
C PHE A 122 6.19 -0.81 12.44
N LEU A 123 5.99 0.46 12.08
CA LEU A 123 5.50 0.82 10.75
C LEU A 123 6.55 0.51 9.67
N SER A 124 7.82 0.78 9.94
CA SER A 124 8.91 0.59 8.98
C SER A 124 9.11 -0.90 8.65
N GLU A 125 9.07 -1.80 9.63
CA GLU A 125 9.19 -3.24 9.39
C GLU A 125 8.01 -3.81 8.60
N GLN A 126 6.79 -3.34 8.87
CA GLN A 126 5.63 -3.69 8.04
C GLN A 126 5.79 -3.17 6.61
N LEU A 127 6.18 -1.90 6.45
CA LEU A 127 6.31 -1.30 5.12
C LEU A 127 7.45 -1.94 4.31
N ALA A 128 8.54 -2.35 4.96
CA ALA A 128 9.63 -3.10 4.32
C ALA A 128 9.13 -4.44 3.75
N LEU A 129 8.29 -5.13 4.52
CA LEU A 129 7.65 -6.36 4.06
C LEU A 129 6.70 -6.11 2.88
N THR A 130 5.89 -5.05 2.94
CA THR A 130 5.04 -4.63 1.83
C THR A 130 5.85 -4.28 0.58
N GLN A 131 6.97 -3.56 0.74
CA GLN A 131 7.85 -3.20 -0.37
C GLN A 131 8.40 -4.45 -1.07
N GLN A 132 8.83 -5.45 -0.30
CA GLN A 132 9.27 -6.73 -0.85
C GLN A 132 8.14 -7.43 -1.61
N GLN A 133 6.91 -7.42 -1.09
CA GLN A 133 5.77 -8.01 -1.82
C GLN A 133 5.47 -7.29 -3.14
N ILE A 134 5.60 -5.96 -3.18
CA ILE A 134 5.38 -5.18 -4.40
C ILE A 134 6.46 -5.53 -5.43
N GLU A 135 7.73 -5.59 -5.02
CA GLU A 135 8.86 -6.00 -5.87
C GLU A 135 8.69 -7.44 -6.40
N ASP A 136 8.24 -8.38 -5.56
CA ASP A 136 8.02 -9.77 -5.94
C ASP A 136 6.81 -9.93 -6.89
N ALA A 137 5.81 -9.06 -6.77
CA ALA A 137 4.62 -9.06 -7.61
C ALA A 137 4.87 -8.55 -9.05
N LYS A 138 5.93 -7.75 -9.26
CA LYS A 138 6.37 -7.21 -10.56
C LYS A 138 5.23 -6.62 -11.42
N PRO A 139 4.38 -5.72 -10.88
CA PRO A 139 3.30 -5.13 -11.65
C PRO A 139 3.82 -4.23 -12.78
N LYS A 140 3.06 -4.20 -13.87
CA LYS A 140 3.23 -3.20 -14.94
C LYS A 140 2.62 -1.86 -14.54
N LEU A 141 1.54 -1.90 -13.77
CA LEU A 141 0.82 -0.72 -13.27
C LEU A 141 0.47 -0.90 -11.79
N ILE A 142 0.79 0.10 -10.98
CA ILE A 142 0.39 0.20 -9.57
C ILE A 142 -0.68 1.28 -9.43
N LEU A 143 -1.79 0.97 -8.78
CA LEU A 143 -2.91 1.88 -8.53
C LEU A 143 -2.97 2.27 -7.06
N VAL A 144 -2.62 3.53 -6.76
CA VAL A 144 -2.60 4.06 -5.40
C VAL A 144 -3.81 4.96 -5.20
N PHE A 145 -4.87 4.45 -4.58
CA PHE A 145 -6.14 5.17 -4.36
C PHE A 145 -6.27 5.81 -2.97
N ASN A 146 -5.14 6.26 -2.41
CA ASN A 146 -5.09 6.89 -1.10
C ASN A 146 -4.00 7.98 -1.04
N LYS A 147 -4.42 9.25 -1.06
CA LYS A 147 -3.50 10.40 -0.93
C LYS A 147 -2.66 10.37 0.35
N GLY A 148 -3.24 9.91 1.46
CA GLY A 148 -2.53 9.81 2.74
C GLY A 148 -1.44 8.74 2.76
N SER A 149 -1.34 7.93 1.69
CA SER A 149 -0.30 6.92 1.57
C SER A 149 0.94 7.39 0.80
N TYR A 150 0.87 8.54 0.10
CA TYR A 150 1.88 8.94 -0.88
C TYR A 150 3.29 9.07 -0.27
N ASP A 151 3.39 9.60 0.95
CA ASP A 151 4.69 9.76 1.63
C ASP A 151 5.38 8.40 1.85
N PHE A 152 4.61 7.35 2.18
CA PHE A 152 5.16 6.01 2.38
C PHE A 152 5.78 5.41 1.11
N TRP A 153 5.41 5.89 -0.07
CA TRP A 153 6.05 5.49 -1.33
C TRP A 153 7.40 6.16 -1.58
N GLY A 154 7.73 7.23 -0.85
CA GLY A 154 8.83 8.14 -1.19
C GLY A 154 8.43 9.24 -2.17
N LYS A 155 7.14 9.35 -2.54
CA LYS A 155 6.67 10.30 -3.58
C LYS A 155 7.03 11.76 -3.27
N ASN A 156 7.03 12.13 -1.99
CA ASN A 156 7.35 13.48 -1.52
C ASN A 156 8.69 13.51 -0.76
N ALA A 157 9.56 12.53 -1.02
CA ALA A 157 10.91 12.54 -0.49
C ALA A 157 11.67 13.74 -1.04
N LYS A 158 12.38 14.44 -0.16
CA LYS A 158 13.17 15.61 -0.55
C LYS A 158 14.40 15.73 0.34
N LYS A 159 15.47 16.26 -0.24
CA LYS A 159 16.65 16.69 0.52
C LYS A 159 16.32 17.97 1.28
N ASP A 160 16.78 18.04 2.51
CA ASP A 160 16.86 19.28 3.27
C ASP A 160 18.16 20.05 2.93
N ASP A 161 18.35 21.19 3.59
CA ASP A 161 19.52 22.06 3.38
C ASP A 161 20.85 21.39 3.78
N ASN A 162 20.79 20.32 4.58
CA ASN A 162 21.94 19.53 5.00
C ASN A 162 22.20 18.32 4.07
N ASN A 163 21.50 18.26 2.92
CA ASN A 163 21.56 17.16 1.96
C ASN A 163 21.05 15.82 2.55
N SER A 164 20.33 15.86 3.67
CA SER A 164 19.66 14.71 4.29
C SER A 164 18.26 14.57 3.73
N TYR A 165 17.82 13.33 3.46
CA TYR A 165 16.47 13.12 2.98
C TYR A 165 15.44 13.22 4.10
N THR A 166 14.24 13.67 3.75
CA THR A 166 13.03 13.55 4.55
C THR A 166 11.99 12.77 3.76
N ASN A 167 11.09 12.05 4.44
CA ASN A 167 10.03 11.23 3.82
C ASN A 167 10.52 10.15 2.84
N VAL A 168 11.66 9.52 3.11
CA VAL A 168 12.20 8.43 2.26
C VAL A 168 11.25 7.23 2.23
N TRP A 169 10.96 6.62 3.37
CA TRP A 169 10.10 5.44 3.49
C TRP A 169 10.52 4.30 2.53
N MET A 170 9.65 3.86 1.60
CA MET A 170 10.05 2.88 0.57
C MET A 170 11.12 3.43 -0.39
N GLY A 171 11.14 4.75 -0.56
CA GLY A 171 12.20 5.46 -1.29
C GLY A 171 12.18 5.18 -2.77
N TYR A 172 11.02 4.97 -3.41
CA TYR A 172 10.95 4.93 -4.86
C TYR A 172 11.16 6.33 -5.43
N ASP A 173 12.04 6.43 -6.43
CA ASP A 173 12.19 7.64 -7.23
C ASP A 173 11.16 7.65 -8.36
N PHE A 174 10.56 8.82 -8.59
CA PHE A 174 9.47 8.98 -9.53
C PHE A 174 9.76 10.08 -10.55
N GLU A 175 9.62 9.73 -11.83
CA GLU A 175 9.47 10.69 -12.92
C GLU A 175 7.98 10.92 -13.19
N LYS A 176 7.56 12.18 -13.25
CA LYS A 176 6.18 12.52 -13.63
C LYS A 176 5.97 12.28 -15.13
N VAL A 177 5.01 11.42 -15.46
CA VAL A 177 4.62 11.12 -16.85
C VAL A 177 3.46 12.03 -17.27
N LYS A 178 2.38 12.05 -16.49
CA LYS A 178 1.17 12.81 -16.85
C LYS A 178 0.37 13.25 -15.65
N MET A 179 -0.14 14.49 -15.71
CA MET A 179 -1.15 14.97 -14.78
C MET A 179 -2.55 14.77 -15.39
N PHE A 180 -3.43 14.11 -14.64
CA PHE A 180 -4.85 14.04 -14.93
C PHE A 180 -5.62 14.98 -13.99
N ASN A 181 -6.89 15.23 -14.28
CA ASN A 181 -7.73 16.10 -13.45
C ASN A 181 -7.86 15.63 -11.99
N HIS A 182 -7.65 14.34 -11.74
CA HIS A 182 -7.92 13.73 -10.44
C HIS A 182 -6.80 12.79 -9.93
N GLY A 183 -5.68 12.72 -10.65
CA GLY A 183 -4.55 11.90 -10.28
C GLY A 183 -3.32 12.21 -11.12
N GLU A 184 -2.21 11.58 -10.78
CA GLU A 184 -0.92 11.77 -11.41
C GLU A 184 -0.32 10.42 -11.75
N LEU A 185 0.12 10.27 -13.00
CA LEU A 185 0.88 9.11 -13.45
C LEU A 185 2.36 9.42 -13.30
N CYS A 186 3.05 8.57 -12.56
CA CYS A 186 4.50 8.58 -12.45
C CYS A 186 5.07 7.27 -12.99
N LYS A 187 6.36 7.29 -13.32
CA LYS A 187 7.16 6.12 -13.64
C LYS A 187 8.22 5.98 -12.56
N ILE A 188 8.40 4.78 -12.01
CA ILE A 188 9.50 4.49 -11.09
C ILE A 188 10.80 4.53 -11.89
N THR A 189 11.75 5.36 -11.50
CA THR A 189 13.07 5.47 -12.14
C THR A 189 14.19 4.81 -11.34
N GLY A 190 13.90 4.41 -10.10
CA GLY A 190 14.87 3.77 -9.24
C GLY A 190 14.46 3.87 -7.77
N LEU A 191 15.48 3.80 -6.92
CA LEU A 191 15.36 3.94 -5.48
C LEU A 191 16.32 5.04 -5.03
N ILE A 192 15.86 5.85 -4.07
CA ILE A 192 16.66 6.86 -3.41
C ILE A 192 17.83 6.19 -2.70
N ASP A 193 19.04 6.66 -2.97
CA ASP A 193 20.26 6.26 -2.26
C ASP A 193 20.27 6.86 -0.84
N SER A 194 19.64 6.16 0.09
CA SER A 194 19.53 6.55 1.49
C SER A 194 19.42 5.34 2.41
N GLU A 195 20.19 5.36 3.49
CA GLU A 195 20.13 4.40 4.60
C GLU A 195 18.82 4.45 5.39
N GLU A 196 18.00 5.49 5.18
CA GLU A 196 16.69 5.65 5.81
C GLU A 196 15.56 4.91 5.07
N ARG A 197 15.85 4.26 3.94
CA ARG A 197 14.88 3.39 3.28
C ARG A 197 14.48 2.24 4.20
N VAL A 198 13.19 1.91 4.21
CA VAL A 198 12.65 0.86 5.08
C VAL A 198 13.17 -0.53 4.71
N CYS A 199 13.39 -0.80 3.42
CA CYS A 199 13.87 -2.10 2.95
C CYS A 199 15.25 -1.98 2.32
N LYS A 200 16.29 -2.25 3.13
CA LYS A 200 17.69 -2.13 2.70
C LYS A 200 18.14 -3.21 1.74
N ASN A 201 17.52 -4.39 1.79
CA ASN A 201 17.93 -5.56 1.00
C ASN A 201 17.40 -5.52 -0.45
N ILE A 202 16.63 -4.50 -0.82
CA ILE A 202 16.19 -4.27 -2.19
C ILE A 202 17.24 -3.39 -2.86
N ASP A 203 18.18 -4.08 -3.52
CA ASP A 203 19.20 -3.48 -4.41
C ASP A 203 18.78 -3.57 -5.88
N LYS A 204 17.74 -4.37 -6.17
CA LYS A 204 17.28 -4.68 -7.52
C LYS A 204 16.13 -3.77 -7.93
N LYS A 205 16.31 -3.12 -9.08
CA LYS A 205 15.36 -2.20 -9.70
C LYS A 205 14.25 -2.92 -10.47
N ASN A 206 13.63 -3.97 -9.91
CA ASN A 206 12.67 -4.78 -10.69
C ASN A 206 11.47 -3.97 -11.15
N LEU A 207 11.18 -2.88 -10.45
CA LEU A 207 10.10 -1.95 -10.75
C LEU A 207 10.57 -0.70 -11.51
N GLU A 208 11.84 -0.58 -11.90
CA GLU A 208 12.24 0.52 -12.79
C GLU A 208 11.47 0.41 -14.12
N GLY A 209 10.82 1.52 -14.51
CA GLY A 209 9.90 1.57 -15.64
C GLY A 209 8.45 1.23 -15.31
N THR A 210 8.15 0.69 -14.12
CA THR A 210 6.77 0.45 -13.68
C THR A 210 6.03 1.77 -13.51
N LEU A 211 4.80 1.83 -14.02
CA LEU A 211 3.93 2.99 -13.88
C LEU A 211 3.16 2.94 -12.57
N VAL A 212 3.03 4.09 -11.91
CA VAL A 212 2.26 4.26 -10.68
C VAL A 212 1.23 5.37 -10.88
N TYR A 213 -0.04 5.00 -10.81
CA TYR A 213 -1.13 5.95 -10.88
C TYR A 213 -1.56 6.38 -9.47
N PHE A 214 -1.11 7.56 -9.07
CA PHE A 214 -1.46 8.21 -7.81
C PHE A 214 -2.78 8.94 -7.94
N TYR A 215 -3.84 8.36 -7.38
CA TYR A 215 -5.16 8.96 -7.33
C TYR A 215 -5.58 9.24 -5.87
N LYS A 216 -6.44 10.24 -5.70
CA LYS A 216 -6.99 10.60 -4.39
C LYS A 216 -7.89 9.50 -3.81
N TYR A 217 -8.68 9.81 -2.79
CA TYR A 217 -9.58 8.83 -2.18
C TYR A 217 -10.79 8.50 -3.07
N LEU A 218 -10.99 7.21 -3.38
CA LEU A 218 -12.12 6.73 -4.19
C LEU A 218 -13.48 6.75 -3.48
N GLY A 219 -13.53 6.79 -2.15
CA GLY A 219 -14.79 6.50 -1.43
C GLY A 219 -15.94 7.47 -1.69
N ARG A 220 -15.67 8.71 -2.13
CA ARG A 220 -16.70 9.72 -2.48
C ARG A 220 -16.85 9.96 -3.98
N THR A 221 -16.20 9.15 -4.81
CA THR A 221 -16.20 9.30 -6.27
C THR A 221 -17.52 8.84 -6.89
N ASN A 222 -18.14 9.72 -7.71
CA ASN A 222 -19.37 9.45 -8.45
C ASN A 222 -19.15 8.56 -9.69
N LYS A 223 -20.23 8.04 -10.28
CA LYS A 223 -20.16 7.12 -11.43
C LYS A 223 -19.40 7.71 -12.63
N PRO A 224 -19.69 8.93 -13.12
CA PRO A 224 -18.96 9.50 -14.26
C PRO A 224 -17.44 9.60 -14.02
N THR A 225 -17.03 9.93 -12.80
CA THR A 225 -15.61 9.99 -12.46
C THR A 225 -14.96 8.60 -12.44
N MET A 226 -15.67 7.57 -11.96
CA MET A 226 -15.16 6.19 -12.04
C MET A 226 -14.98 5.70 -13.48
N GLU A 227 -15.86 6.13 -14.39
CA GLU A 227 -15.73 5.79 -15.81
C GLU A 227 -14.50 6.45 -16.43
N LYS A 228 -14.25 7.73 -16.11
CA LYS A 228 -13.02 8.42 -16.52
C LYS A 228 -11.76 7.73 -16.00
N ILE A 229 -11.74 7.31 -14.74
CA ILE A 229 -10.60 6.56 -14.17
C ILE A 229 -10.40 5.24 -14.92
N SER A 230 -11.48 4.54 -15.26
CA SER A 230 -11.41 3.29 -16.02
C SER A 230 -10.81 3.54 -17.41
N ASP A 231 -11.24 4.61 -18.09
CA ASP A 231 -10.69 5.00 -19.40
C ASP A 231 -9.22 5.41 -19.32
N GLU A 232 -8.82 6.13 -18.26
CA GLU A 232 -7.42 6.50 -18.02
C GLU A 232 -6.55 5.24 -17.81
N ILE A 233 -6.99 4.30 -16.98
CA ILE A 233 -6.30 3.02 -16.75
C ILE A 233 -6.16 2.24 -18.06
N ARG A 234 -7.22 2.15 -18.87
CA ARG A 234 -7.21 1.46 -20.17
C ARG A 234 -6.15 2.08 -21.09
N LYS A 235 -6.11 3.40 -21.20
CA LYS A 235 -5.13 4.13 -22.02
C LYS A 235 -3.70 3.90 -21.56
N ILE A 236 -3.48 3.88 -20.24
CA ILE A 236 -2.15 3.61 -19.65
C ILE A 236 -1.69 2.21 -20.03
N ILE A 237 -2.52 1.18 -19.82
CA ILE A 237 -2.17 -0.22 -20.09
C ILE A 237 -1.91 -0.46 -21.59
N ASN A 238 -2.69 0.19 -22.45
CA ASN A 238 -2.52 0.09 -23.90
C ASN A 238 -1.31 0.88 -24.44
N GLY A 239 -0.58 1.61 -23.59
CA GLY A 239 0.56 2.43 -24.02
C GLY A 239 0.16 3.68 -24.82
N GLU A 240 -1.10 4.10 -24.73
CA GLU A 240 -1.62 5.33 -25.36
C GLU A 240 -1.18 6.59 -24.59
N ILE A 241 -0.56 6.43 -23.42
CA ILE A 241 0.00 7.48 -22.57
C ILE A 241 1.44 7.10 -22.27
N LYS A 242 2.39 7.93 -22.69
CA LYS A 242 3.83 7.78 -22.49
C LYS A 242 4.41 9.02 -21.82
#